data_AF-A0A166WMT4-F1
#
_entry.id   AF-A0A166WMT4-F1
#
_cell.length_a   1.000
_cell.length_b   1.000
_cell.length_c   1.000
_cell.angle_alpha   90.00
_cell.angle_beta   90.00
_cell.angle_gamma   90.00
#
_symmetry.space_group_name_H-M   'P 1'
#
loop_
_entity.id
_entity.type
_entity.pdbx_description
1 polymer ?
#
loop_
_entity_poly.entity_id
_entity_poly.type
_entity_poly.pdbx_seq_one_letter_code
_entity_poly.pdbx_strand_id
1 'polypeptide(L)' 'MNDHTSPLDNAPQHVKLAVDLIMLLEQNDVPPEEVLQALEIVKQDFLHKVQSNLEQKT' A
#
# COMPACT_ATOMS: atom_id res chain seq x y z
N MET A 1 -15.79 -27.66 11.31
CA MET A 1 -14.54 -27.10 10.77
C MET A 1 -14.64 -25.61 10.99
N ASN A 2 -13.76 -25.03 11.81
CA ASN A 2 -13.84 -23.62 12.14
C ASN A 2 -13.40 -22.81 10.91
N ASP A 3 -14.34 -22.17 10.23
CA ASP A 3 -14.05 -21.20 9.17
C ASP A 3 -13.29 -20.01 9.77
N HIS A 4 -11.96 -20.12 9.82
CA HIS A 4 -11.06 -18.97 9.98
C HIS A 4 -10.83 -18.37 8.61
N THR A 5 -11.90 -17.91 7.95
CA THR A 5 -11.73 -16.98 6.83
C THR A 5 -11.35 -15.66 7.45
N SER A 6 -10.06 -15.31 7.36
CA SER A 6 -9.62 -14.02 7.85
C SER A 6 -10.30 -12.96 6.98
N PRO A 7 -10.85 -11.87 7.54
CA PRO A 7 -11.54 -10.82 6.77
C PRO A 7 -10.70 -10.25 5.62
N LEU A 8 -9.37 -10.42 5.71
CA LEU A 8 -8.41 -10.04 4.70
C LEU A 8 -8.42 -10.96 3.46
N ASP A 9 -8.81 -12.23 3.55
CA ASP A 9 -8.73 -13.18 2.44
C ASP A 9 -9.57 -12.76 1.23
N ASN A 10 -10.71 -12.11 1.50
CA ASN A 10 -11.64 -11.58 0.49
C ASN A 10 -11.47 -10.08 0.23
N ALA A 11 -10.51 -9.41 0.88
CA ALA A 11 -10.31 -7.97 0.72
C ALA A 11 -9.72 -7.64 -0.67
N PRO A 12 -10.03 -6.45 -1.23
CA PRO A 12 -9.38 -5.97 -2.44
C PRO A 12 -7.86 -5.94 -2.30
N GLN A 13 -7.14 -6.14 -3.42
CA GLN A 13 -5.68 -6.25 -3.41
C GLN A 13 -4.98 -5.04 -2.75
N HIS A 14 -5.50 -3.83 -2.97
CA HIS A 14 -4.94 -2.61 -2.36
C HIS A 14 -5.12 -2.57 -0.83
N VAL A 15 -6.18 -3.18 -0.30
CA VAL A 15 -6.40 -3.28 1.15
C VAL A 15 -5.41 -4.27 1.77
N LYS A 16 -5.22 -5.43 1.15
CA LYS A 16 -4.21 -6.41 1.57
C LYS A 16 -2.82 -5.80 1.60
N LEU A 17 -2.45 -5.11 0.51
CA LEU A 17 -1.15 -4.42 0.40
C LEU A 17 -0.97 -3.35 1.47
N ALA A 18 -2.01 -2.57 1.80
CA ALA A 18 -1.93 -1.58 2.85
C ALA A 18 -1.68 -2.22 4.22
N VAL A 19 -2.34 -3.35 4.52
CA VAL A 19 -2.13 -4.09 5.77
C VAL A 19 -0.72 -4.66 5.87
N ASP A 20 -0.22 -5.28 4.79
CA ASP A 20 1.14 -5.81 4.75
C ASP A 20 2.17 -4.70 4.96
N LEU A 21 1.94 -3.53 4.34
CA LEU A 21 2.82 -2.38 4.48
C LEU A 21 2.82 -1.80 5.89
N ILE A 22 1.65 -1.67 6.52
CA ILE A 22 1.54 -1.21 7.92
C ILE A 22 2.29 -2.17 8.84
N MET A 23 2.08 -3.48 8.68
CA MET A 23 2.75 -4.49 9.48
C MET A 23 4.27 -4.41 9.36
N LEU A 24 4.79 -4.21 8.14
CA LEU A 24 6.23 -4.04 7.91
C LEU A 24 6.76 -2.79 8.61
N LEU A 25 6.06 -1.67 8.53
CA LEU A 25 6.50 -0.40 9.11
C LEU A 25 6.48 -0.44 10.64
N GLU A 26 5.47 -1.07 11.23
CA GLU A 26 5.39 -1.32 12.67
C GLU A 26 6.53 -2.22 13.15
N GLN A 27 6.85 -3.30 12.41
CA GLN A 27 7.98 -4.19 12.74
C GLN A 27 9.35 -3.49 12.69
N ASN A 28 9.45 -2.37 11.97
CA ASN A 28 10.67 -1.57 11.88
C ASN A 28 10.64 -0.35 12.82
N ASP A 29 9.66 -0.27 13.72
CA ASP A 29 9.49 0.83 14.69
C ASP A 29 9.51 2.23 14.02
N VAL A 30 9.01 2.34 12.79
CA VAL A 30 9.02 3.61 12.06
C VAL A 30 7.95 4.55 12.63
N PRO A 31 8.30 5.79 13.02
CA PRO A 31 7.32 6.74 13.54
C PRO A 31 6.21 7.05 12.53
N PRO A 32 4.95 7.17 12.95
CA PRO A 32 3.83 7.47 12.04
C PRO A 32 4.04 8.75 11.21
N GLU A 33 4.68 9.79 11.75
CA GLU A 33 4.93 11.01 10.98
C GLU A 33 5.91 10.78 9.82
N GLU A 34 6.93 9.96 10.03
CA GLU A 34 7.90 9.57 8.99
C GLU A 34 7.26 8.64 7.95
N VAL A 35 6.41 7.71 8.40
CA VAL A 35 5.60 6.87 7.50
C VAL A 35 4.74 7.72 6.57
N LEU A 36 4.01 8.71 7.10
CA LEU A 36 3.12 9.54 6.29
C LEU A 36 3.90 10.35 5.25
N GLN A 37 5.06 10.91 5.61
CA GLN A 37 5.92 11.62 4.67
C GLN A 37 6.45 10.69 3.57
N ALA A 38 6.89 9.48 3.91
CA ALA A 38 7.35 8.50 2.94
C ALA A 38 6.22 8.03 2.01
N LEU A 39 5.02 7.80 2.55
CA LEU A 39 3.85 7.40 1.76
C LEU A 39 3.40 8.47 0.77
N GLU A 40 3.55 9.76 1.10
CA GLU A 40 3.26 10.83 0.14
C GLU A 40 4.25 10.79 -1.02
N ILE A 41 5.55 10.58 -0.77
CA ILE A 41 6.56 10.43 -1.83
C ILE A 41 6.23 9.23 -2.73
N VAL A 42 5.93 8.07 -2.12
CA VAL A 42 5.56 6.85 -2.86
C VAL A 42 4.32 7.09 -3.71
N LYS A 43 3.28 7.73 -3.15
CA LYS A 43 2.07 8.08 -3.88
C LYS A 43 2.38 8.96 -5.10
N GLN A 44 3.18 10.02 -4.94
CA GLN A 44 3.55 10.89 -6.06
C GLN A 44 4.30 10.13 -7.16
N ASP A 45 5.24 9.25 -6.80
CA ASP A 45 5.97 8.41 -7.76
C ASP A 45 5.04 7.51 -8.58
N PHE A 46 4.08 6.84 -7.93
CA PHE A 46 3.10 6.01 -8.64
C PHE A 46 2.11 6.84 -9.47
N LEU A 47 1.73 8.04 -9.03
CA LEU A 47 0.92 8.96 -9.84
C LEU A 47 1.67 9.37 -11.11
N HIS A 48 2.94 9.72 -11.01
CA HIS A 48 3.77 10.03 -12.18
C HIS A 48 3.91 8.83 -13.12
N LYS A 49 4.08 7.61 -12.60
CA LYS A 49 4.13 6.39 -13.41
C LYS A 49 2.81 6.14 -14.14
N VAL A 50 1.67 6.34 -13.48
CA VAL A 50 0.35 6.22 -14.13
C VAL A 50 0.19 7.25 -15.24
N GLN A 51 0.58 8.50 -15.00
CA GLN A 51 0.56 9.57 -16.00
C GLN A 51 1.49 9.27 -17.18
N SER A 52 2.73 8.89 -16.91
CA SER A 52 3.69 8.52 -17.96
C SER A 52 3.19 7.32 -18.78
N ASN A 53 2.58 6.32 -18.15
CA ASN A 53 1.99 5.18 -18.85
C ASN A 53 0.78 5.57 -19.72
N LEU A 54 0.07 6.66 -19.40
CA LEU A 54 -0.98 7.22 -20.24
C LEU A 54 -0.41 7.97 -21.45
N GLU A 55 0.69 8.71 -21.25
CA GLU A 55 1.39 9.45 -22.31
C GLU A 55 2.06 8.52 -23.33
N GLN A 56 2.61 7.39 -22.89
CA GLN A 56 3.22 6.37 -23.78
C GLN A 56 2.20 5.56 -24.59
N LYS A 57 0.90 5.69 -24.28
CA LYS A 57 -0.19 4.96 -24.96
C LYS A 57 -0.88 5.80 -26.04
N THR A 58 -0.45 7.04 -26.24
CA THR A 58 -0.97 7.97 -27.26
C THR A 58 0.07 8.17 -28.35
#